data_AF-D4H0D8-F1
#
_entry.id   AF-D4H0D8-F1
#
_cell.length_a   1.000
_cell.length_b   1.000
_cell.length_c   1.000
_cell.angle_alpha   90.00
_cell.angle_beta   90.00
_cell.angle_gamma   90.00
#
_symmetry.space_group_name_H-M   'P 1'
#
loop_
_entity.id
_entity.type
_entity.pdbx_description
1 polymer ?
#
loop_
_entity_poly.entity_id
_entity_poly.type
_entity_poly.pdbx_seq_one_letter_code
_entity_poly.pdbx_strand_id
1 'polypeptide(L)'
;MSDPSPPPDAADIMTVVHEAVGGLELEPAEKREIWRFTRRELPYLWSQRTSYFILGSYRDPYIRQLRAVQNELTRQLGAYPFIMGDLIELPTDRLNTFDIMFSLLATYSDYIVGVFEKESGGEAPELGEIDDPPYFEKSYVYPRDYSWVTDAHLESKHHVIQAALEIAFTDDLTEDEAASKIKSLLERAQDTGINIAEDEVWEVLSNRTDTGEDPAAYSWVHLNKFRKFELHDRCFPWTTEEELRAAVAELPSPTPRPEWEERDES
;
A
#
# COMPACT_ATOMS: atom_id res chain seq x y z
N MET A 1 -29.58 20.38 20.27
CA MET A 1 -28.36 19.57 20.45
C MET A 1 -27.24 20.54 20.75
N SER A 2 -26.51 20.38 21.86
CA SER A 2 -25.39 21.26 22.19
C SER A 2 -24.24 21.05 21.21
N ASP A 3 -23.58 22.14 20.82
CA ASP A 3 -22.40 22.06 19.95
C ASP A 3 -21.32 21.18 20.60
N PRO A 4 -20.67 20.29 19.82
CA PRO A 4 -19.61 19.46 20.37
C PRO A 4 -18.46 20.36 20.84
N SER A 5 -18.12 20.28 22.12
CA SER A 5 -16.93 20.95 22.64
C SER A 5 -15.67 20.45 21.93
N PRO A 6 -14.68 21.32 21.68
CA PRO A 6 -13.44 20.96 21.00
C PRO A 6 -12.66 19.87 21.78
N PRO A 7 -11.98 18.94 21.08
CA PRO A 7 -11.08 17.94 21.67
C PRO A 7 -9.85 18.61 22.32
N PRO A 8 -9.13 17.90 23.20
CA PRO A 8 -7.93 18.43 23.87
C PRO A 8 -6.87 18.94 22.88
N ASP A 9 -6.71 18.27 21.74
CA ASP A 9 -5.71 18.60 20.71
C ASP A 9 -6.32 19.42 19.54
N ALA A 10 -7.36 20.21 19.85
CA ALA A 10 -8.09 20.97 18.84
C ALA A 10 -7.20 21.93 18.03
N ALA A 11 -6.16 22.50 18.62
CA ALA A 11 -5.25 23.38 17.89
C ALA A 11 -4.51 22.62 16.79
N ASP A 12 -3.95 21.45 17.10
CA ASP A 12 -3.17 20.64 16.17
C ASP A 12 -4.05 20.03 15.09
N ILE A 13 -5.23 19.53 15.46
CA ILE A 13 -6.25 19.06 14.50
C ILE A 13 -6.62 20.17 13.52
N MET A 14 -6.86 21.40 13.99
CA MET A 14 -7.22 22.50 13.09
C MET A 14 -6.06 22.95 12.23
N THR A 15 -4.81 22.84 12.68
CA THR A 15 -3.62 23.08 11.85
C THR A 15 -3.60 22.10 10.67
N VAL A 16 -3.73 20.80 10.94
CA VAL A 16 -3.78 19.76 9.89
C VAL A 16 -4.93 20.02 8.90
N VAL A 17 -6.12 20.33 9.40
CA VAL A 17 -7.28 20.62 8.55
C VAL A 17 -7.06 21.89 7.72
N HIS A 18 -6.50 22.95 8.30
CA HIS A 18 -6.22 24.19 7.58
C HIS A 18 -5.22 24.00 6.44
N GLU A 19 -4.19 23.18 6.66
CA GLU A 19 -3.23 22.79 5.63
C GLU A 19 -3.92 21.97 4.53
N ALA A 20 -4.73 20.97 4.91
CA ALA A 20 -5.46 20.12 3.97
C ALA A 20 -6.43 20.90 3.06
N VAL A 21 -7.08 21.95 3.57
CA VAL A 21 -7.96 22.81 2.76
C VAL A 21 -7.25 23.96 2.06
N GLY A 22 -5.91 23.99 2.06
CA GLY A 22 -5.12 25.03 1.38
C GLY A 22 -5.35 26.44 1.95
N GLY A 23 -5.59 26.55 3.26
CA GLY A 23 -5.81 27.83 3.94
C GLY A 23 -7.20 28.45 3.73
N LEU A 24 -8.14 27.72 3.12
CA LEU A 24 -9.53 28.15 3.04
C LEU A 24 -10.12 28.40 4.44
N GLU A 25 -10.89 29.49 4.56
CA GLU A 25 -11.67 29.72 5.77
C GLU A 25 -12.80 28.68 5.87
N LEU A 26 -12.91 28.08 7.06
CA LEU A 26 -13.90 27.07 7.37
C LEU A 26 -15.14 27.69 7.99
N GLU A 27 -16.30 27.35 7.45
CA GLU A 27 -17.58 27.76 7.97
C GLU A 27 -17.86 27.09 9.33
N PRO A 28 -18.68 27.71 10.20
CA PRO A 28 -19.03 27.10 11.49
C PRO A 28 -19.66 25.70 11.37
N ALA A 29 -20.41 25.43 10.29
CA ALA A 29 -20.98 24.11 10.04
C ALA A 29 -19.89 23.08 9.70
N GLU A 30 -18.99 23.40 8.78
CA GLU A 30 -17.85 22.55 8.40
C GLU A 30 -16.99 22.21 9.62
N LYS A 31 -16.67 23.21 10.46
CA LYS A 31 -15.94 23.00 11.72
C LYS A 31 -16.65 22.00 12.64
N ARG A 32 -17.98 22.09 12.78
CA ARG A 32 -18.75 21.16 13.62
C ARG A 32 -18.73 19.73 13.08
N GLU A 33 -18.76 19.55 11.76
CA GLU A 33 -18.67 18.24 11.14
C GLU A 33 -17.27 17.63 11.31
N ILE A 34 -16.21 18.43 11.13
CA ILE A 34 -14.83 18.05 11.42
C ILE A 34 -14.68 17.65 12.90
N TRP A 35 -15.26 18.42 13.83
CA TRP A 35 -15.25 18.06 15.24
C TRP A 35 -16.00 16.77 15.56
N ARG A 36 -17.10 16.51 14.86
CA ARG A 36 -17.86 15.28 15.03
C ARG A 36 -17.06 14.07 14.55
N PHE A 37 -16.44 14.19 13.37
CA PHE A 37 -15.56 13.16 12.80
C PHE A 37 -14.38 12.88 13.74
N THR A 38 -13.62 13.91 14.09
CA THR A 38 -12.41 13.77 14.92
C THR A 38 -12.71 13.15 16.28
N ARG A 39 -13.82 13.53 16.93
CA ARG A 39 -14.23 12.94 18.21
C ARG A 39 -14.67 11.49 18.10
N ARG A 40 -15.13 11.06 16.93
CA ARG A 40 -15.63 9.70 16.71
C ARG A 40 -14.51 8.74 16.31
N GLU A 41 -13.66 9.17 15.37
CA GLU A 41 -12.67 8.29 14.73
C GLU A 41 -11.27 8.38 15.36
N LEU A 42 -10.80 9.58 15.75
CA LEU A 42 -9.43 9.74 16.28
C LEU A 42 -9.16 9.08 17.65
N PRO A 43 -10.12 8.94 18.59
CA PRO A 43 -9.83 8.27 19.86
C PRO A 43 -9.30 6.84 19.72
N TYR A 44 -9.61 6.14 18.64
CA TYR A 44 -9.06 4.81 18.37
C TYR A 44 -7.59 4.87 17.96
N LEU A 45 -7.19 5.94 17.24
CA LEU A 45 -5.80 6.19 16.85
C LEU A 45 -4.94 6.61 18.05
N TRP A 46 -5.52 7.28 19.04
CA TRP A 46 -4.82 7.61 20.30
C TRP A 46 -4.84 6.49 21.35
N SER A 47 -5.33 5.30 20.99
CA SER A 47 -5.32 4.17 21.92
C SER A 47 -3.89 3.63 22.13
N GLN A 48 -3.69 2.72 23.08
CA GLN A 48 -2.40 2.02 23.26
C GLN A 48 -2.09 1.00 22.16
N ARG A 49 -2.88 0.98 21.08
CA ARG A 49 -2.71 0.07 19.95
C ARG A 49 -1.88 0.77 18.87
N THR A 50 -1.09 0.00 18.13
CA THR A 50 -0.44 0.53 16.93
C THR A 50 -1.45 0.56 15.79
N SER A 51 -1.68 1.75 15.26
CA SER A 51 -2.62 2.01 14.18
C SER A 51 -1.95 1.89 12.81
N TYR A 52 -2.59 1.17 11.90
CA TYR A 52 -2.16 1.01 10.52
C TYR A 52 -3.22 1.58 9.59
N PHE A 53 -2.91 2.70 8.95
CA PHE A 53 -3.76 3.28 7.94
C PHE A 53 -3.50 2.63 6.58
N ILE A 54 -4.46 1.85 6.09
CA ILE A 54 -4.35 1.12 4.82
C ILE A 54 -4.93 1.97 3.68
N LEU A 55 -4.11 2.20 2.66
CA LEU A 55 -4.36 3.01 1.47
C LEU A 55 -4.21 2.17 0.20
N GLY A 56 -4.81 2.65 -0.89
CA GLY A 56 -4.89 1.95 -2.17
C GLY A 56 -6.28 2.07 -2.78
N SER A 57 -6.53 1.36 -3.89
CA SER A 57 -7.83 1.46 -4.56
C SER A 57 -8.98 0.85 -3.74
N TYR A 58 -10.01 1.67 -3.48
CA TYR A 58 -11.26 1.24 -2.86
C TYR A 58 -12.27 0.65 -3.85
N ARG A 59 -11.93 0.57 -5.14
CA ARG A 59 -12.82 0.01 -6.16
C ARG A 59 -12.70 -1.52 -6.19
N ASP A 60 -13.79 -2.18 -6.59
CA ASP A 60 -13.70 -3.60 -6.93
C ASP A 60 -12.83 -3.78 -8.20
N PRO A 61 -11.98 -4.83 -8.26
CA PRO A 61 -11.77 -5.86 -7.24
C PRO A 61 -10.72 -5.51 -6.17
N TYR A 62 -9.95 -4.43 -6.35
CA TYR A 62 -8.76 -4.06 -5.57
C TYR A 62 -9.00 -3.89 -4.06
N ILE A 63 -10.18 -3.43 -3.65
CA ILE A 63 -10.56 -3.36 -2.24
C ILE A 63 -10.36 -4.70 -1.51
N ARG A 64 -10.44 -5.83 -2.22
CA ARG A 64 -10.19 -7.16 -1.66
C ARG A 64 -8.77 -7.32 -1.13
N GLN A 65 -7.77 -6.74 -1.79
CA GLN A 65 -6.40 -6.80 -1.30
C GLN A 65 -6.20 -5.92 -0.08
N LEU A 66 -6.85 -4.75 -0.02
CA LEU A 66 -6.86 -3.95 1.20
C LEU A 66 -7.47 -4.74 2.37
N ARG A 67 -8.53 -5.53 2.12
CA ARG A 67 -9.10 -6.43 3.13
C ARG A 67 -8.16 -7.56 3.51
N ALA A 68 -7.42 -8.14 2.56
CA ALA A 68 -6.42 -9.16 2.85
C ALA A 68 -5.35 -8.61 3.79
N VAL A 69 -4.81 -7.42 3.50
CA VAL A 69 -3.84 -6.70 4.35
C VAL A 69 -4.43 -6.39 5.72
N GLN A 70 -5.67 -5.86 5.78
CA GLN A 70 -6.35 -5.58 7.04
C GLN A 70 -6.53 -6.83 7.90
N ASN A 71 -6.93 -7.94 7.29
CA ASN A 71 -7.11 -9.22 7.98
C ASN A 71 -5.78 -9.77 8.52
N GLU A 72 -4.69 -9.63 7.77
CA GLU A 72 -3.37 -10.08 8.22
C GLU A 72 -2.89 -9.25 9.41
N LEU A 73 -2.93 -7.92 9.30
CA LEU A 73 -2.55 -7.02 10.40
C LEU A 73 -3.41 -7.21 11.65
N THR A 74 -4.69 -7.56 11.49
CA THR A 74 -5.59 -7.82 12.63
C THR A 74 -5.13 -9.03 13.48
N ARG A 75 -4.34 -9.95 12.91
CA ARG A 75 -3.76 -11.07 13.66
C ARG A 75 -2.67 -10.63 14.62
N GLN A 76 -2.05 -9.47 14.39
CA GLN A 76 -1.01 -8.94 15.27
C GLN A 76 -1.63 -8.41 16.57
N LEU A 77 -1.10 -8.87 17.71
CA LEU A 77 -1.60 -8.46 19.02
C LEU A 77 -1.36 -6.98 19.26
N GLY A 78 -2.45 -6.23 19.45
CA GLY A 78 -2.38 -4.79 19.71
C GLY A 78 -2.35 -3.93 18.43
N ALA A 79 -2.51 -4.53 17.24
CA ALA A 79 -2.70 -3.78 16.01
C ALA A 79 -4.13 -3.25 15.87
N TYR A 80 -4.26 -2.10 15.21
CA TYR A 80 -5.51 -1.50 14.79
C TYR A 80 -5.43 -1.08 13.31
N PRO A 81 -5.58 -2.03 12.38
CA PRO A 81 -5.63 -1.72 10.96
C PRO A 81 -7.00 -1.20 10.54
N PHE A 82 -7.03 -0.13 9.75
CA PHE A 82 -8.27 0.45 9.25
C PHE A 82 -8.12 0.99 7.83
N ILE A 83 -9.24 1.04 7.12
CA ILE A 83 -9.36 1.57 5.76
C ILE A 83 -10.26 2.81 5.84
N MET A 84 -9.86 3.92 5.21
CA MET A 84 -10.61 5.18 5.28
C MET A 84 -12.06 5.03 4.81
N GLY A 85 -12.31 4.22 3.78
CA GLY A 85 -13.66 3.96 3.26
C GLY A 85 -14.62 3.27 4.25
N ASP A 86 -14.14 2.75 5.38
CA ASP A 86 -15.00 2.19 6.44
C ASP A 86 -15.46 3.23 7.47
N LEU A 87 -14.82 4.41 7.47
CA LEU A 87 -15.07 5.45 8.45
C LEU A 87 -16.29 6.27 8.06
N ILE A 88 -16.84 7.00 9.03
CA ILE A 88 -17.93 7.93 8.75
C ILE A 88 -17.40 9.03 7.82
N GLU A 89 -18.04 9.16 6.66
CA GLU A 89 -17.73 10.21 5.69
C GLU A 89 -17.99 11.60 6.30
N LEU A 90 -17.09 12.55 6.04
CA LEU A 90 -17.26 13.95 6.41
C LEU A 90 -18.26 14.62 5.44
N PRO A 91 -19.47 15.02 5.91
CA PRO A 91 -20.47 15.59 5.02
C PRO A 91 -20.17 17.08 4.80
N THR A 92 -19.32 17.38 3.83
CA THR A 92 -19.04 18.76 3.41
C THR A 92 -19.25 18.91 1.91
N ASP A 93 -20.12 19.84 1.53
CA ASP A 93 -20.51 20.02 0.11
C ASP A 93 -19.46 20.78 -0.70
N ARG A 94 -18.63 21.60 -0.03
CA ARG A 94 -17.67 22.52 -0.66
C ARG A 94 -16.22 22.07 -0.54
N LEU A 95 -15.88 21.39 0.56
CA LEU A 95 -14.50 21.01 0.86
C LEU A 95 -14.16 19.67 0.20
N ASN A 96 -12.88 19.46 -0.06
CA ASN A 96 -12.40 18.14 -0.42
C ASN A 96 -12.37 17.26 0.84
N THR A 97 -13.44 16.52 1.08
CA THR A 97 -13.57 15.59 2.21
C THR A 97 -12.41 14.61 2.27
N PHE A 98 -11.96 14.13 1.11
CA PHE A 98 -10.88 13.16 1.02
C PHE A 98 -9.58 13.73 1.60
N ASP A 99 -9.15 14.92 1.17
CA ASP A 99 -7.89 15.53 1.64
C ASP A 99 -7.89 15.75 3.15
N ILE A 100 -9.04 16.18 3.71
CA ILE A 100 -9.20 16.39 5.16
C ILE A 100 -9.10 15.07 5.91
N MET A 101 -9.87 14.06 5.49
CA MET A 101 -9.87 12.75 6.13
C MET A 101 -8.50 12.10 6.02
N PHE A 102 -7.92 12.08 4.83
CA PHE A 102 -6.58 11.57 4.58
C PHE A 102 -5.56 12.25 5.50
N SER A 103 -5.50 13.59 5.53
CA SER A 103 -4.50 14.31 6.32
C SER A 103 -4.63 14.03 7.81
N LEU A 104 -5.86 13.98 8.34
CA LEU A 104 -6.08 13.64 9.75
C LEU A 104 -5.66 12.20 10.06
N LEU A 105 -6.11 11.23 9.26
CA LEU A 105 -5.83 9.82 9.49
C LEU A 105 -4.34 9.53 9.31
N ALA A 106 -3.72 10.03 8.25
CA ALA A 106 -2.29 9.94 8.02
C ALA A 106 -1.49 10.59 9.13
N THR A 107 -1.88 11.77 9.63
CA THR A 107 -1.16 12.44 10.72
C THR A 107 -1.19 11.64 12.01
N TYR A 108 -2.36 11.14 12.42
CA TYR A 108 -2.56 10.51 13.72
C TYR A 108 -2.37 9.00 13.74
N SER A 109 -2.07 8.37 12.60
CA SER A 109 -1.70 6.95 12.56
C SER A 109 -0.22 6.72 12.80
N ASP A 110 0.11 5.58 13.39
CA ASP A 110 1.50 5.17 13.64
C ASP A 110 2.19 4.74 12.36
N TYR A 111 1.48 3.99 11.50
CA TYR A 111 1.98 3.52 10.21
C TYR A 111 0.96 3.73 9.10
N ILE A 112 1.47 3.90 7.89
CA ILE A 112 0.70 3.97 6.65
C ILE A 112 1.13 2.80 5.76
N VAL A 113 0.17 2.04 5.27
CA VAL A 113 0.36 0.85 4.44
C VAL A 113 -0.30 1.09 3.09
N GLY A 114 0.48 1.48 2.08
CA GLY A 114 -0.01 1.75 0.73
C GLY A 114 0.09 0.51 -0.15
N VAL A 115 -1.04 -0.06 -0.55
CA VAL A 115 -1.11 -1.18 -1.50
C VAL A 115 -1.46 -0.62 -2.87
N PHE A 116 -0.60 -0.86 -3.86
CA PHE A 116 -0.76 -0.28 -5.20
C PHE A 116 -0.89 -1.39 -6.21
N GLU A 117 -1.95 -1.38 -7.03
CA GLU A 117 -2.24 -2.45 -7.99
C GLU A 117 -2.49 -1.96 -9.41
N LYS A 118 -2.25 -0.65 -9.64
CA LYS A 118 -2.61 0.12 -10.83
C LYS A 118 -4.12 0.35 -10.90
N GLU A 119 -4.49 1.60 -10.65
CA GLU A 119 -5.72 2.18 -11.18
C GLU A 119 -5.43 3.45 -11.99
N SER A 120 -6.09 3.57 -13.15
CA SER A 120 -6.28 4.82 -13.88
C SER A 120 -7.10 5.83 -13.03
N GLY A 121 -6.43 6.48 -12.07
CA GLY A 121 -6.83 7.80 -11.57
C GLY A 121 -6.92 7.99 -10.05
N GLY A 122 -7.06 6.93 -9.25
CA GLY A 122 -7.33 7.05 -7.80
C GLY A 122 -6.10 6.98 -6.88
N GLU A 123 -5.14 6.10 -7.18
CA GLU A 123 -4.00 5.80 -6.28
C GLU A 123 -2.84 6.81 -6.39
N ALA A 124 -2.79 7.55 -7.50
CA ALA A 124 -1.68 8.46 -7.82
C ALA A 124 -1.54 9.67 -6.88
N PRO A 125 -2.64 10.32 -6.44
CA PRO A 125 -2.56 11.40 -5.44
C PRO A 125 -2.05 10.89 -4.09
N GLU A 126 -2.57 9.75 -3.61
CA GLU A 126 -2.20 9.18 -2.30
C GLU A 126 -0.70 8.88 -2.20
N LEU A 127 -0.12 8.24 -3.24
CA LEU A 127 1.32 7.98 -3.27
C LEU A 127 2.14 9.29 -3.21
N GLY A 128 1.61 10.39 -3.73
CA GLY A 128 2.26 11.69 -3.66
C GLY A 128 2.05 12.48 -2.39
N GLU A 129 1.08 12.11 -1.56
CA GLU A 129 0.98 12.66 -0.22
C GLU A 129 1.96 11.93 0.71
N ILE A 130 2.13 10.62 0.58
CA ILE A 130 2.94 9.81 1.51
C ILE A 130 4.44 9.77 1.20
N ASP A 131 4.85 10.17 -0.01
CA ASP A 131 6.27 10.07 -0.40
C ASP A 131 7.16 11.13 0.24
N ASP A 132 6.59 12.19 0.82
CA ASP A 132 7.34 13.26 1.48
C ASP A 132 7.06 13.35 3.00
N PRO A 133 7.95 14.05 3.77
CA PRO A 133 7.68 14.35 5.17
C PRO A 133 6.37 15.13 5.33
N PRO A 134 5.59 14.88 6.41
CA PRO A 134 5.96 14.06 7.57
C PRO A 134 5.59 12.56 7.45
N TYR A 135 5.01 12.12 6.33
CA TYR A 135 4.42 10.78 6.23
C TYR A 135 5.40 9.70 5.77
N PHE A 136 6.45 10.08 5.02
CA PHE A 136 7.43 9.14 4.48
C PHE A 136 8.01 8.14 5.50
N GLU A 137 8.40 8.61 6.69
CA GLU A 137 9.09 7.78 7.70
C GLU A 137 8.21 6.70 8.34
N LYS A 138 6.89 6.80 8.18
CA LYS A 138 5.93 5.82 8.68
C LYS A 138 5.18 5.09 7.58
N SER A 139 5.54 5.34 6.32
CA SER A 139 4.88 4.77 5.16
C SER A 139 5.65 3.57 4.63
N TYR A 140 4.91 2.51 4.33
CA TYR A 140 5.39 1.28 3.70
C TYR A 140 4.52 1.00 2.48
N VAL A 141 5.14 0.73 1.34
CA VAL A 141 4.44 0.57 0.06
C VAL A 141 4.57 -0.85 -0.48
N TYR A 142 3.47 -1.35 -1.03
CA TYR A 142 3.31 -2.70 -1.56
C TYR A 142 2.85 -2.62 -3.01
N PRO A 143 3.75 -2.27 -3.94
CA PRO A 143 3.41 -2.17 -5.35
C PRO A 143 3.39 -3.55 -6.01
N ARG A 144 2.24 -3.91 -6.56
CA ARG A 144 2.04 -5.12 -7.35
C ARG A 144 2.90 -5.09 -8.60
N ASP A 145 3.58 -6.17 -8.93
CA ASP A 145 4.38 -6.30 -10.14
C ASP A 145 5.50 -5.25 -10.32
N TYR A 146 5.89 -4.55 -9.26
CA TYR A 146 6.98 -3.59 -9.34
C TYR A 146 8.34 -4.27 -9.30
N SER A 147 9.23 -3.81 -10.18
CA SER A 147 10.65 -4.13 -10.18
C SER A 147 11.42 -2.92 -10.69
N TRP A 148 12.52 -2.56 -10.02
CA TRP A 148 13.41 -1.50 -10.52
C TRP A 148 14.32 -2.05 -11.62
N VAL A 149 13.76 -2.23 -12.82
CA VAL A 149 14.51 -2.76 -13.95
C VAL A 149 15.29 -1.64 -14.64
N THR A 150 16.57 -1.57 -14.34
CA THR A 150 17.57 -1.08 -15.32
C THR A 150 18.20 -2.31 -15.98
N ASP A 151 17.55 -2.78 -17.06
CA ASP A 151 18.01 -3.64 -18.18
C ASP A 151 19.01 -4.81 -18.01
N ALA A 152 19.48 -5.21 -16.81
CA ALA A 152 20.46 -6.29 -16.72
C ALA A 152 20.59 -7.08 -15.40
N HIS A 153 19.96 -6.66 -14.30
CA HIS A 153 20.22 -7.27 -12.99
C HIS A 153 19.09 -8.18 -12.52
N LEU A 154 19.15 -9.45 -12.91
CA LEU A 154 18.40 -10.51 -12.24
C LEU A 154 19.09 -10.76 -10.88
N GLU A 155 18.60 -10.11 -9.83
CA GLU A 155 19.13 -10.26 -8.46
C GLU A 155 18.28 -11.16 -7.56
N SER A 156 17.04 -11.47 -7.96
CA SER A 156 16.09 -12.22 -7.13
C SER A 156 15.11 -13.03 -7.97
N LYS A 157 14.42 -14.00 -7.33
CA LYS A 157 13.30 -14.71 -7.96
C LYS A 157 12.22 -13.75 -8.48
N HIS A 158 11.91 -12.72 -7.69
CA HIS A 158 10.93 -11.70 -8.03
C HIS A 158 11.28 -11.03 -9.37
N HIS A 159 12.55 -10.67 -9.57
CA HIS A 159 13.00 -10.08 -10.85
C HIS A 159 12.79 -11.02 -12.05
N VAL A 160 12.93 -12.34 -11.86
CA VAL A 160 12.65 -13.33 -12.91
C VAL A 160 11.16 -13.41 -13.22
N ILE A 161 10.31 -13.46 -12.19
CA ILE A 161 8.85 -13.51 -12.36
C ILE A 161 8.35 -12.26 -13.08
N GLN A 162 8.84 -11.08 -12.70
CA GLN A 162 8.47 -9.81 -13.34
C GLN A 162 8.88 -9.75 -14.81
N ALA A 163 10.12 -10.14 -15.12
CA ALA A 163 10.55 -10.22 -16.52
C ALA A 163 9.75 -11.26 -17.31
N ALA A 164 9.33 -12.37 -16.70
CA ALA A 164 8.48 -13.36 -17.35
C ALA A 164 7.07 -12.81 -17.63
N LEU A 165 6.48 -12.06 -16.69
CA LEU A 165 5.20 -11.36 -16.88
C LEU A 165 5.28 -10.34 -18.03
N GLU A 166 6.33 -9.52 -18.07
CA GLU A 166 6.54 -8.58 -19.17
C GLU A 166 6.63 -9.29 -20.53
N ILE A 167 7.36 -10.41 -20.61
CA ILE A 167 7.46 -11.20 -21.84
C ILE A 167 6.11 -11.81 -22.24
N ALA A 168 5.39 -12.41 -21.30
CA ALA A 168 4.13 -13.11 -21.56
C ALA A 168 3.01 -12.18 -22.01
N PHE A 169 2.98 -10.95 -21.48
CA PHE A 169 1.96 -9.94 -21.79
C PHE A 169 2.42 -8.90 -22.82
N THR A 170 3.52 -9.17 -23.55
CA THR A 170 3.94 -8.35 -24.69
C THR A 170 3.09 -8.67 -25.91
N ASP A 171 2.31 -7.69 -26.39
CA ASP A 171 1.38 -7.83 -27.55
C ASP A 171 2.05 -8.29 -28.86
N ASP A 172 3.37 -8.09 -29.00
CA ASP A 172 4.13 -8.39 -30.23
C ASP A 172 4.66 -9.84 -30.29
N LEU A 173 4.32 -10.70 -29.32
CA LEU A 173 4.82 -12.07 -29.25
C LEU A 173 3.69 -13.10 -29.36
N THR A 174 3.93 -14.16 -30.13
CA THR A 174 3.11 -15.37 -30.07
C THR A 174 3.38 -16.16 -28.78
N GLU A 175 2.44 -17.02 -28.38
CA GLU A 175 2.60 -17.88 -27.19
C GLU A 175 3.91 -18.70 -27.23
N ASP A 176 4.26 -19.27 -28.40
CA ASP A 176 5.49 -20.04 -28.59
C ASP A 176 6.76 -19.17 -28.46
N GLU A 177 6.72 -17.94 -28.95
CA GLU A 177 7.83 -16.98 -28.84
C GLU A 177 8.01 -16.49 -27.40
N ALA A 178 6.91 -16.19 -26.71
CA ALA A 178 6.92 -15.83 -25.30
C ALA A 178 7.51 -16.98 -24.46
N ALA A 179 7.05 -18.22 -24.68
CA ALA A 179 7.57 -19.40 -23.98
C ALA A 179 9.05 -19.64 -24.23
N SER A 180 9.51 -19.49 -25.47
CA SER A 180 10.93 -19.62 -25.81
C SER A 180 11.80 -18.57 -25.11
N LYS A 181 11.30 -17.33 -25.00
CA LYS A 181 11.98 -16.25 -24.28
C LYS A 181 11.98 -16.45 -22.77
N ILE A 182 10.88 -16.91 -22.18
CA ILE A 182 10.78 -17.23 -20.74
C ILE A 182 11.74 -18.36 -20.39
N LYS A 183 11.83 -19.40 -21.23
CA LYS A 183 12.82 -20.46 -21.03
C LYS A 183 14.26 -19.94 -21.06
N SER A 184 14.56 -19.07 -22.02
CA SER A 184 15.90 -18.44 -22.11
C SER A 184 16.19 -17.55 -20.89
N LEU A 185 15.16 -16.90 -20.33
CA LEU A 185 15.25 -16.12 -19.09
C LEU A 185 15.56 -17.02 -17.88
N LEU A 186 14.89 -18.16 -17.76
CA LEU A 186 15.11 -19.16 -16.71
C LEU A 186 16.52 -19.75 -16.76
N GLU A 187 17.01 -20.09 -17.95
CA GLU A 187 18.39 -20.57 -18.14
C GLU A 187 19.42 -19.54 -17.64
N ARG A 188 19.22 -18.26 -17.99
CA ARG A 188 20.07 -17.15 -17.49
C ARG A 188 19.97 -16.95 -15.97
N ALA A 189 18.78 -17.11 -15.40
CA ALA A 189 18.58 -16.99 -13.96
C ALA A 189 19.31 -18.10 -13.20
N GLN A 190 19.26 -19.34 -13.71
CA GLN A 190 20.00 -20.48 -13.15
C GLN A 190 21.51 -20.28 -13.27
N ASP A 191 22.01 -19.78 -14.40
CA ASP A 191 23.43 -19.45 -14.61
C ASP A 191 23.95 -18.38 -13.64
N THR A 192 23.06 -17.49 -13.17
CA THR A 192 23.38 -16.45 -12.19
C THR A 192 23.15 -16.90 -10.73
N GLY A 193 22.74 -18.16 -10.52
CA GLY A 193 22.57 -18.77 -9.20
C GLY A 193 21.19 -18.55 -8.57
N ILE A 194 20.22 -18.04 -9.32
CA ILE A 194 18.84 -17.85 -8.84
C ILE A 194 18.10 -19.18 -8.95
N ASN A 195 17.79 -19.78 -7.80
CA ASN A 195 17.07 -21.05 -7.73
C ASN A 195 15.56 -20.87 -7.88
N ILE A 196 15.07 -20.68 -9.10
CA ILE A 196 13.65 -20.62 -9.43
C ILE A 196 13.25 -21.80 -10.31
N ALA A 197 12.13 -22.44 -9.98
CA ALA A 197 11.64 -23.58 -10.71
C ALA A 197 10.77 -23.11 -11.90
N GLU A 198 10.82 -23.86 -13.01
CA GLU A 198 10.09 -23.50 -14.22
C GLU A 198 8.56 -23.55 -14.00
N ASP A 199 8.09 -24.54 -13.25
CA ASP A 199 6.70 -24.68 -12.82
C ASP A 199 6.23 -23.51 -11.97
N GLU A 200 7.06 -22.98 -11.07
CA GLU A 200 6.76 -21.79 -10.25
C GLU A 200 6.43 -20.57 -11.14
N VAL A 201 7.20 -20.34 -12.21
CA VAL A 201 6.93 -19.23 -13.14
C VAL A 201 5.67 -19.48 -13.97
N TRP A 202 5.50 -20.68 -14.50
CA TRP A 202 4.34 -21.01 -15.33
C TRP A 202 3.03 -21.03 -14.54
N GLU A 203 3.07 -21.42 -13.26
CA GLU A 203 1.91 -21.35 -12.37
C GLU A 203 1.43 -19.90 -12.23
N VAL A 204 2.34 -18.96 -11.94
CA VAL A 204 2.02 -17.53 -11.87
C VAL A 204 1.41 -17.01 -13.18
N LEU A 205 2.03 -17.35 -14.31
CA LEU A 205 1.56 -16.92 -15.63
C LEU A 205 0.17 -17.48 -15.95
N SER A 206 -0.03 -18.78 -15.74
CA SER A 206 -1.33 -19.44 -15.99
C SER A 206 -2.43 -18.84 -15.13
N ASN A 207 -2.16 -18.57 -13.85
CA ASN A 207 -3.14 -17.96 -12.94
C ASN A 207 -3.53 -16.55 -13.42
N ARG A 208 -2.57 -15.75 -13.89
CA ARG A 208 -2.85 -14.42 -14.47
C ARG A 208 -3.69 -14.50 -15.74
N THR A 209 -3.37 -15.43 -16.65
CA THR A 209 -4.14 -15.64 -17.87
C THR A 209 -5.57 -16.13 -17.58
N ASP A 210 -5.73 -17.07 -16.65
CA ASP A 210 -7.04 -17.64 -16.28
C ASP A 210 -7.95 -16.62 -15.58
N THR A 211 -7.37 -15.74 -14.77
CA THR A 211 -8.09 -14.65 -14.09
C THR A 211 -8.32 -13.43 -14.99
N GLY A 212 -7.62 -13.33 -16.12
CA GLY A 212 -7.67 -12.18 -17.03
C GLY A 212 -7.07 -10.91 -16.42
N GLU A 213 -6.12 -11.06 -15.50
CA GLU A 213 -5.47 -9.95 -14.79
C GLU A 213 -4.17 -9.57 -15.49
N ASP A 214 -4.17 -8.42 -16.17
CA ASP A 214 -2.95 -7.83 -16.74
C ASP A 214 -1.94 -7.46 -15.65
N PRO A 215 -0.62 -7.52 -15.94
CA PRO A 215 0.40 -7.00 -15.04
C PRO A 215 0.16 -5.53 -14.67
N ALA A 216 0.42 -5.20 -13.40
CA ALA A 216 0.35 -3.81 -12.97
C ALA A 216 1.45 -3.00 -13.68
N ALA A 217 1.05 -1.87 -14.28
CA ALA A 217 1.95 -1.01 -15.05
C ALA A 217 1.90 0.40 -14.48
N TYR A 218 3.07 0.92 -14.11
CA TYR A 218 3.21 2.20 -13.45
C TYR A 218 3.85 3.23 -14.36
N SER A 219 3.44 4.49 -14.22
CA SER A 219 4.14 5.58 -14.90
C SER A 219 5.52 5.80 -14.28
N TRP A 220 6.44 6.41 -15.05
CA TRP A 220 7.79 6.74 -14.58
C TRP A 220 7.81 7.54 -13.27
N VAL A 221 6.80 8.38 -13.03
CA VAL A 221 6.64 9.14 -11.78
C VAL A 221 6.42 8.20 -10.59
N HIS A 222 5.52 7.22 -10.72
CA HIS A 222 5.28 6.22 -9.66
C HIS A 222 6.52 5.36 -9.43
N LEU A 223 7.19 4.90 -10.49
CA LEU A 223 8.41 4.09 -10.38
C LEU A 223 9.51 4.79 -9.59
N ASN A 224 9.72 6.10 -9.81
CA ASN A 224 10.68 6.88 -9.03
C ASN A 224 10.29 7.00 -7.55
N LYS A 225 9.00 7.11 -7.24
CA LYS A 225 8.52 7.16 -5.85
C LYS A 225 8.72 5.80 -5.17
N PHE A 226 8.36 4.70 -5.81
CA PHE A 226 8.66 3.36 -5.30
C PHE A 226 10.15 3.14 -5.11
N ARG A 227 11.00 3.66 -6.02
CA ARG A 227 12.45 3.60 -5.86
C ARG A 227 12.94 4.34 -4.62
N LYS A 228 12.34 5.49 -4.28
CA LYS A 228 12.62 6.20 -3.03
C LYS A 228 12.29 5.33 -1.82
N PHE A 229 11.14 4.66 -1.81
CA PHE A 229 10.78 3.73 -0.72
C PHE A 229 11.70 2.51 -0.66
N GLU A 230 12.07 1.94 -1.82
CA GLU A 230 12.97 0.79 -1.93
C GLU A 230 14.35 1.10 -1.38
N LEU A 231 14.94 2.26 -1.71
CA LEU A 231 16.23 2.71 -1.18
C LEU A 231 16.24 2.94 0.34
N HIS A 232 15.06 2.91 0.97
CA HIS A 232 14.86 3.10 2.40
C HIS A 232 14.24 1.86 3.08
N ASP A 233 14.29 0.69 2.43
CA ASP A 233 13.79 -0.59 2.95
C ASP A 233 12.28 -0.57 3.31
N ARG A 234 11.49 0.16 2.51
CA ARG A 234 10.05 0.40 2.74
C ARG A 234 9.17 0.06 1.55
N CYS A 235 9.74 -0.57 0.52
CA CYS A 235 9.03 -1.02 -0.67
C CYS A 235 9.07 -2.54 -0.74
N PHE A 236 7.90 -3.17 -0.71
CA PHE A 236 7.74 -4.61 -0.74
C PHE A 236 6.86 -5.02 -1.92
N PRO A 237 7.46 -5.19 -3.10
CA PRO A 237 6.71 -5.61 -4.27
C PRO A 237 6.16 -7.03 -4.10
N TRP A 238 5.04 -7.29 -4.76
CA TRP A 238 4.35 -8.57 -4.69
C TRP A 238 3.72 -8.92 -6.03
N THR A 239 3.55 -10.21 -6.28
CA THR A 239 2.96 -10.77 -7.52
C THR A 239 1.70 -11.58 -7.20
N THR A 240 1.68 -12.22 -6.02
CA THR A 240 0.57 -13.04 -5.52
C THR A 240 0.03 -12.49 -4.20
N GLU A 241 -1.23 -12.81 -3.89
CA GLU A 241 -1.83 -12.41 -2.61
C GLU A 241 -1.09 -13.02 -1.40
N GLU A 242 -0.49 -14.21 -1.56
CA GLU A 242 0.29 -14.86 -0.51
C GLU A 242 1.56 -14.07 -0.19
N GLU A 243 2.28 -13.61 -1.22
CA GLU A 243 3.45 -12.73 -1.05
C GLU A 243 3.08 -11.42 -0.35
N LEU A 244 1.96 -10.80 -0.73
CA LEU A 244 1.45 -9.59 -0.09
C LEU A 244 1.21 -9.82 1.41
N ARG A 245 0.50 -10.89 1.78
CA ARG A 245 0.23 -11.22 3.18
C ARG A 245 1.51 -11.51 3.96
N ALA A 246 2.44 -12.27 3.36
CA ALA A 246 3.72 -12.57 4.00
C ALA A 246 4.54 -11.30 4.26
N ALA A 247 4.63 -10.39 3.30
CA ALA A 247 5.35 -9.13 3.46
C ALA A 247 4.71 -8.22 4.53
N VAL A 248 3.38 -8.15 4.56
CA VAL A 248 2.64 -7.38 5.57
C VAL A 248 2.81 -7.93 6.99
N ALA A 249 2.95 -9.25 7.14
CA ALA A 249 3.18 -9.89 8.45
C ALA A 249 4.51 -9.47 9.10
N GLU A 250 5.48 -9.02 8.30
CA GLU A 250 6.78 -8.52 8.74
C GLU A 250 6.78 -7.04 9.13
N LEU A 251 5.65 -6.33 8.99
CA LEU A 251 5.56 -4.94 9.43
C LEU A 251 5.84 -4.80 10.94
N PRO A 252 6.47 -3.68 11.37
CA PRO A 252 6.81 -3.48 12.77
C PRO A 252 5.59 -3.64 13.66
N SER A 253 5.64 -4.62 14.59
CA SER A 253 4.54 -4.92 15.49
C SER A 253 4.54 -4.00 16.73
N PRO A 254 3.36 -3.61 17.27
CA PRO A 254 3.18 -2.89 18.54
C PRO A 254 3.91 -3.51 19.73
N THR A 255 4.11 -4.83 19.70
CA THR A 255 4.77 -5.59 20.76
C THR A 255 6.01 -6.23 20.15
N PRO A 256 7.21 -6.16 20.78
CA PRO A 256 8.33 -6.97 20.34
C PRO A 256 7.86 -8.43 20.25
N ARG A 257 8.19 -9.11 19.13
CA ARG A 257 7.82 -10.51 18.95
C ARG A 257 8.25 -11.29 20.20
N PRO A 258 7.40 -12.14 20.78
CA PRO A 258 7.80 -12.93 21.94
C PRO A 258 9.07 -13.73 21.63
N GLU A 259 10.07 -13.72 22.53
CA GLU A 259 11.39 -14.36 22.35
C GLU A 259 11.35 -15.86 21.96
N TRP A 260 10.19 -16.52 21.99
CA TRP A 260 10.03 -17.91 21.61
C TRP A 260 9.70 -18.09 20.11
N GLU A 261 9.19 -17.06 19.41
CA GLU A 261 9.01 -17.08 17.94
C GLU A 261 10.35 -16.93 17.21
N GLU A 262 11.36 -16.30 17.82
CA GLU A 262 12.71 -16.15 17.26
C GLU A 262 13.58 -17.42 17.33
N ARG A 263 13.10 -18.50 17.99
CA ARG A 263 13.91 -19.69 18.30
C ARG A 263 13.75 -20.85 17.30
N ASP A 264 12.86 -20.73 16.32
CA ASP A 264 12.59 -21.81 15.37
C ASP A 264 13.50 -21.79 14.12
N GLU A 265 14.47 -20.87 14.03
CA GLU A 265 15.47 -20.80 12.94
C GLU A 265 16.93 -21.00 13.40
N SER A 266 17.20 -21.83 14.43
CA SER A 266 18.57 -22.16 14.87
C SER A 266 18.84 -23.67 14.94
#